data_AF-A0A494TJE8-F1
#
_entry.id   AF-A0A494TJE8-F1
#
_cell.length_a   1.000
_cell.length_b   1.000
_cell.length_c   1.000
_cell.angle_alpha   90.00
_cell.angle_beta   90.00
_cell.angle_gamma   90.00
#
_symmetry.space_group_name_H-M   'P 1'
#
loop_
_entity.id
_entity.type
_entity.pdbx_description
1 polymer ?
#
loop_
_entity_poly.entity_id
_entity_poly.type
_entity_poly.pdbx_seq_one_letter_code
_entity_poly.pdbx_strand_id
1 'polypeptide(L)'
;MSAQHTPGPWRVDDYHDGFEIVGNVARATRFGKKGEWTVASIEMDMPDGAETANAHLIAAAPDLLAALEALVSSFETHRPKLLWDNARAAIAKAAPQ
;
A
#
# COMPACT_ATOMS: atom_id res chain seq x y z
N MET A 1 21.78 2.67 6.89
CA MET A 1 20.45 2.62 7.54
C MET A 1 19.51 2.00 6.54
N SER A 2 19.05 0.77 6.78
CA SER A 2 17.96 0.20 5.99
C SER A 2 16.72 0.99 6.37
N ALA A 3 16.26 1.90 5.51
CA ALA A 3 14.95 2.50 5.69
C ALA A 3 13.96 1.33 5.66
N GLN A 4 13.48 0.91 6.84
CA GLN A 4 12.49 -0.14 6.94
C GLN A 4 11.21 0.46 6.35
N HIS A 5 10.92 0.15 5.09
CA HIS A 5 9.69 0.55 4.40
C HIS A 5 8.53 0.39 5.39
N THR A 6 7.70 1.44 5.56
CA THR A 6 6.66 1.48 6.60
C THR A 6 5.82 0.21 6.50
N PRO A 7 5.98 -0.76 7.42
CA PRO A 7 5.51 -2.11 7.17
C PRO A 7 4.00 -2.08 6.98
N GLY A 8 3.53 -2.64 5.87
CA GLY A 8 2.12 -2.87 5.65
C GLY A 8 1.52 -3.85 6.67
N PRO A 9 0.22 -4.11 6.61
CA PRO A 9 -0.73 -3.61 5.60
C PRO A 9 -1.12 -2.14 5.83
N TRP A 10 -1.41 -1.43 4.75
CA TRP A 10 -2.09 -0.13 4.79
C TRP A 10 -3.54 -0.28 4.31
N ARG A 11 -4.42 0.58 4.82
CA ARG A 11 -5.83 0.68 4.39
C ARG A 11 -6.15 2.11 3.97
N VAL A 12 -7.21 2.26 3.20
CA VAL A 12 -7.80 3.54 2.84
C VAL A 12 -9.02 3.75 3.74
N ASP A 13 -9.06 4.88 4.45
CA ASP A 13 -10.20 5.33 5.24
C ASP A 13 -10.75 6.63 4.61
N ASP A 14 -12.08 6.77 4.58
CA ASP A 14 -12.74 8.02 4.17
C ASP A 14 -12.53 9.08 5.27
N TYR A 15 -12.13 10.29 4.89
CA TYR A 15 -11.89 11.36 5.85
C TYR A 15 -12.31 12.74 5.33
N HIS A 16 -13.34 13.33 5.94
CA HIS A 16 -13.87 14.68 5.65
C HIS A 16 -13.89 15.05 4.15
N ASP A 17 -12.79 15.65 3.67
CA ASP A 17 -12.60 16.18 2.33
C ASP A 17 -11.52 15.40 1.55
N GLY A 18 -11.37 14.10 1.81
CA GLY A 18 -10.32 13.27 1.23
C GLY A 18 -10.29 11.82 1.68
N PHE A 19 -9.11 11.23 1.51
CA PHE A 19 -8.79 9.87 1.95
C PHE A 19 -7.57 9.88 2.87
N GLU A 20 -7.60 9.05 3.91
CA GLU A 20 -6.44 8.75 4.74
C GLU A 20 -5.91 7.35 4.45
N ILE A 21 -4.59 7.24 4.28
CA ILE A 21 -3.90 5.97 4.18
C ILE A 21 -3.35 5.64 5.56
N VAL A 22 -3.91 4.63 6.21
CA VAL A 22 -3.61 4.31 7.60
C VAL A 22 -2.70 3.08 7.69
N GLY A 23 -1.61 3.21 8.43
CA GLY A 23 -0.64 2.14 8.67
C GLY A 23 -1.01 1.23 9.84
N ASN A 24 -0.50 -0.01 9.84
CA ASN A 24 -0.87 -1.03 10.83
C ASN A 24 -0.44 -0.72 12.28
N VAL A 25 -1.39 -0.92 13.19
CA VAL A 25 -1.38 -0.82 14.67
C VAL A 25 -0.14 -1.42 15.37
N ALA A 26 0.40 -2.54 14.88
CA ALA A 26 1.36 -3.32 15.65
C ALA A 26 2.78 -2.74 15.64
N ARG A 27 3.10 -1.88 14.66
CA ARG A 27 4.48 -1.44 14.38
C ARG A 27 4.67 0.06 14.44
N ALA A 28 3.62 0.86 14.28
CA ALA A 28 3.74 2.31 14.25
C ALA A 28 3.72 2.90 15.68
N THR A 29 4.76 3.68 16.02
CA THR A 29 4.80 4.48 17.25
C THR A 29 4.98 5.94 16.86
N ARG A 30 4.00 6.78 17.21
CA ARG A 30 4.08 8.24 17.01
C ARG A 30 3.88 8.91 18.36
N PHE A 31 4.70 9.91 18.68
CA PHE A 31 4.65 10.62 19.96
C PHE A 31 4.70 9.69 21.20
N GLY A 32 5.46 8.60 21.13
CA GLY A 32 5.57 7.61 22.20
C GLY A 32 4.34 6.71 22.40
N LYS A 33 3.34 6.80 21.53
CA LYS A 33 2.13 5.98 21.58
C LYS A 33 2.08 5.02 20.40
N LYS A 34 1.81 3.75 20.70
CA LYS A 34 1.45 2.75 19.70
C LYS A 34 0.02 3.00 19.25
N GLY A 35 -0.24 2.87 17.97
CA GLY A 35 -1.56 3.10 17.42
C GLY A 35 -1.56 3.05 15.90
N GLU A 36 -2.74 3.22 15.35
CA GLU A 36 -2.92 3.47 13.92
C GLU A 36 -2.65 4.94 13.67
N TRP A 37 -1.88 5.20 12.62
CA TRP A 37 -1.50 6.56 12.26
C TRP A 37 -1.63 6.73 10.76
N THR A 38 -2.13 7.90 10.37
CA THR A 38 -2.12 8.37 9.00
C THR A 38 -0.67 8.38 8.50
N VAL A 39 -0.43 7.65 7.42
CA VAL A 39 0.84 7.56 6.69
C VAL A 39 0.84 8.58 5.55
N ALA A 40 -0.31 8.77 4.90
CA ALA A 40 -0.53 9.76 3.85
C ALA A 40 -2.00 10.21 3.84
N SER A 41 -2.26 11.39 3.28
CA SER A 41 -3.60 11.92 3.04
C SER A 41 -3.71 12.38 1.59
N ILE A 42 -4.90 12.28 1.01
CA ILE A 42 -5.22 12.73 -0.35
C ILE A 42 -6.42 13.65 -0.28
N GLU A 43 -6.30 14.85 -0.83
CA GLU A 43 -7.37 15.85 -0.88
C GLU A 43 -8.33 15.56 -2.06
N MET A 44 -9.65 15.77 -1.86
CA MET A 44 -10.70 15.54 -2.87
C MET A 44 -10.82 16.64 -3.94
N ASP A 45 -9.97 17.68 -3.94
CA ASP A 45 -10.01 18.78 -4.91
C ASP A 45 -9.46 18.39 -6.31
N MET A 46 -9.29 17.10 -6.58
CA MET A 46 -8.83 16.58 -7.87
C MET A 46 -10.02 16.38 -8.81
N PRO A 47 -9.97 16.88 -10.07
CA PRO A 47 -10.95 16.54 -11.07
C PRO A 47 -10.94 15.03 -11.34
N ASP A 48 -12.12 14.45 -11.56
CA ASP A 48 -12.33 13.15 -12.21
C ASP A 48 -12.17 11.87 -11.35
N GLY A 49 -12.24 11.94 -10.02
CA GLY A 49 -12.25 10.72 -9.18
C GLY A 49 -10.89 10.04 -9.03
N ALA A 50 -9.82 10.69 -9.50
CA ALA A 50 -8.46 10.19 -9.48
C ALA A 50 -7.93 9.97 -8.05
N GLU A 51 -8.43 10.73 -7.09
CA GLU A 51 -8.10 10.64 -5.67
C GLU A 51 -8.37 9.24 -5.09
N THR A 52 -9.48 8.60 -5.49
CA THR A 52 -9.84 7.26 -5.01
C THR A 52 -8.84 6.24 -5.56
N ALA A 53 -8.57 6.28 -6.87
CA ALA A 53 -7.58 5.40 -7.51
C ALA A 53 -6.19 5.59 -6.90
N ASN A 54 -5.79 6.84 -6.65
CA ASN A 54 -4.50 7.15 -6.02
C ASN A 54 -4.43 6.65 -4.57
N ALA A 55 -5.52 6.74 -3.80
CA ALA A 55 -5.59 6.22 -2.43
C ALA A 55 -5.36 4.71 -2.41
N HIS A 56 -6.06 3.97 -3.28
CA HIS A 56 -5.90 2.53 -3.41
C HIS A 56 -4.50 2.14 -3.89
N LEU A 57 -3.94 2.87 -4.85
CA LEU A 57 -2.58 2.64 -5.34
C LEU A 57 -1.53 2.83 -4.23
N ILE A 58 -1.64 3.89 -3.44
CA ILE A 58 -0.73 4.14 -2.32
C ILE A 58 -0.89 3.07 -1.24
N ALA A 59 -2.12 2.72 -0.88
CA ALA A 59 -2.39 1.67 0.12
C ALA A 59 -1.88 0.28 -0.29
N ALA A 60 -1.77 0.01 -1.59
CA ALA A 60 -1.20 -1.22 -2.14
C ALA A 60 0.34 -1.22 -2.21
N ALA A 61 1.02 -0.10 -1.96
CA ALA A 61 2.47 0.01 -2.13
C ALA A 61 3.30 -1.05 -1.36
N PRO A 62 2.98 -1.42 -0.10
CA PRO A 62 3.69 -2.50 0.58
C PRO A 62 3.51 -3.86 -0.11
N ASP A 63 2.31 -4.14 -0.60
CA ASP A 63 1.98 -5.41 -1.27
C ASP A 63 2.62 -5.49 -2.66
N LEU A 64 2.63 -4.37 -3.39
CA LEU A 64 3.31 -4.23 -4.69
C LEU A 64 4.82 -4.43 -4.53
N LEU A 65 5.44 -3.83 -3.52
CA LEU A 65 6.87 -4.01 -3.24
C LEU A 65 7.19 -5.49 -2.95
N ALA A 66 6.43 -6.13 -2.06
CA ALA A 66 6.62 -7.54 -1.73
C ALA A 66 6.42 -8.46 -2.95
N ALA A 67 5.44 -8.17 -3.81
CA ALA A 67 5.21 -8.93 -5.03
C ALA A 67 6.36 -8.76 -6.04
N LEU A 68 6.90 -7.55 -6.18
CA LEU A 68 8.03 -7.25 -7.06
C LEU A 68 9.32 -7.91 -6.58
N GLU A 69 9.62 -7.85 -5.28
CA GLU A 69 10.78 -8.52 -4.69
C GLU A 69 10.73 -10.04 -4.92
N ALA A 70 9.55 -10.65 -4.72
CA ALA A 70 9.34 -12.07 -4.97
C ALA A 70 9.48 -12.42 -6.45
N LEU A 71 8.99 -11.56 -7.35
CA LEU A 71 9.13 -11.71 -8.79
C LEU A 71 10.61 -11.68 -9.20
N VAL A 72 11.37 -10.66 -8.80
CA VAL A 72 12.81 -10.54 -9.11
C VAL A 72 13.59 -11.74 -8.60
N SER A 73 13.41 -12.12 -7.33
CA SER A 73 14.07 -13.29 -6.74
C SER A 73 13.78 -14.58 -7.51
N SER A 74 12.59 -14.72 -8.07
CA SER A 74 12.24 -15.89 -8.89
C SER A 74 12.81 -15.86 -10.30
N PHE A 75 12.92 -14.70 -10.94
CA PHE A 75 13.55 -14.61 -12.25
C PHE A 75 15.04 -14.94 -12.17
N GLU A 76 15.67 -14.58 -11.05
CA GLU A 76 17.03 -14.96 -10.72
C GLU A 76 17.17 -16.46 -10.40
N THR A 77 16.11 -17.07 -9.84
CA THR A 77 16.15 -18.46 -9.37
C THR A 77 15.56 -19.46 -10.38
N HIS A 78 14.27 -19.39 -10.77
CA HIS A 78 13.54 -20.19 -11.79
C HIS A 78 12.12 -19.59 -12.02
N ARG A 79 11.53 -19.61 -13.24
CA ARG A 79 10.18 -19.03 -13.56
C ARG A 79 8.97 -19.79 -12.93
N PRO A 80 8.22 -19.23 -11.95
CA PRO A 80 7.06 -19.91 -11.35
C PRO A 80 5.72 -19.16 -11.47
N LYS A 81 4.61 -19.92 -11.52
CA LYS A 81 3.22 -19.44 -11.68
C LYS A 81 2.68 -18.61 -10.50
N LEU A 82 3.00 -19.01 -9.26
CA LEU A 82 2.46 -18.42 -8.01
C LEU A 82 2.74 -16.92 -7.86
N LEU A 83 3.82 -16.42 -8.47
CA LEU A 83 4.21 -15.02 -8.35
C LEU A 83 3.34 -14.10 -9.20
N TRP A 84 2.83 -14.62 -10.32
CA TRP A 84 1.85 -13.92 -11.13
C TRP A 84 0.54 -13.73 -10.38
N ASP A 85 0.18 -14.67 -9.49
CA ASP A 85 -1.05 -14.57 -8.69
C ASP A 85 -0.92 -13.49 -7.61
N ASN A 86 0.23 -13.42 -6.92
CA ASN A 86 0.50 -12.37 -5.93
C ASN A 86 0.58 -10.97 -6.58
N ALA A 87 1.26 -10.85 -7.72
CA ALA A 87 1.30 -9.62 -8.48
C ALA A 87 -0.10 -9.19 -8.95
N ARG A 88 -0.91 -10.14 -9.45
CA ARG A 88 -2.31 -9.88 -9.81
C ARG A 88 -3.15 -9.42 -8.63
N ALA A 89 -3.00 -10.03 -7.46
CA ALA A 89 -3.71 -9.63 -6.26
C ALA A 89 -3.34 -8.21 -5.81
N ALA A 90 -2.05 -7.86 -5.85
CA ALA A 90 -1.59 -6.51 -5.53
C ALA A 90 -2.10 -5.46 -6.54
N ILE A 91 -2.11 -5.79 -7.84
CA ILE A 91 -2.71 -4.95 -8.89
C ILE A 91 -4.22 -4.80 -8.66
N ALA A 92 -4.93 -5.88 -8.32
CA ALA A 92 -6.37 -5.82 -8.05
C ALA A 92 -6.69 -4.95 -6.82
N LYS A 93 -5.83 -4.94 -5.80
CA LYS A 93 -5.96 -4.06 -4.64
C LYS A 93 -5.73 -2.58 -4.99
N ALA A 94 -4.88 -2.31 -5.98
CA ALA A 94 -4.60 -0.96 -6.48
C ALA A 94 -5.62 -0.47 -7.51
N ALA A 95 -6.38 -1.36 -8.14
CA ALA A 95 -7.40 -1.01 -9.12
C ALA A 95 -8.68 -0.52 -8.41
N PRO A 96 -9.26 0.63 -8.81
CA PRO A 96 -10.57 1.05 -8.33
C PRO A 96 -11.65 0.03 -8.74
N GLN A 97 -12.67 -0.16 -7.90
CA GLN A 97 -13.82 -1.04 -8.16
C GLN A 97 -14.81 -0.44 -9.15
#